data_AF-A0A6B3HYC4-F1
#
_entry.id   AF-A0A6B3HYC4-F1
#
_cell.length_a   1.000
_cell.length_b   1.000
_cell.length_c   1.000
_cell.angle_alpha   90.00
_cell.angle_beta   90.00
_cell.angle_gamma   90.00
#
_symmetry.space_group_name_H-M   'P 1'
#
loop_
_entity.id
_entity.type
_entity.pdbx_description
1 polymer ?
#
loop_
_entity_poly.entity_id
_entity_poly.type
_entity_poly.pdbx_seq_one_letter_code
_entity_poly.pdbx_strand_id
1 'polypeptide(L)'
;SLTRVRSRYVVAAAGGALLILGAFPVLGAVVSLVPMPVLGGAGIVLFGSIAVSGIRTLSEAGLDDSSNIILVAVALGAGIIPLAAPTFYAGFPAWAQTVLGSGISAGALVAVVLNLFFHHLGTHSRPAVALKSS
;
A
#
# COMPACT_ATOMS: atom_id res chain seq x y z
N SER A 1 20.12 -0.81 0.24
CA SER A 1 20.37 -2.07 0.99
C SER A 1 21.54 -1.86 1.93
N LEU A 2 21.28 -1.41 3.15
CA LEU A 2 22.32 -1.02 4.10
C LEU A 2 23.02 -2.22 4.76
N THR A 3 22.32 -3.34 4.95
CA THR A 3 22.87 -4.55 5.62
C THR A 3 23.23 -5.69 4.66
N ARG A 4 22.89 -5.61 3.37
CA ARG A 4 23.14 -6.64 2.32
C ARG A 4 22.69 -8.09 2.62
N VAL A 5 21.96 -8.34 3.71
CA VAL A 5 21.48 -9.66 4.10
C VAL A 5 20.04 -9.88 3.66
N ARG A 6 19.79 -10.92 2.85
CA ARG A 6 18.46 -11.38 2.41
C ARG A 6 18.10 -12.79 2.92
N SER A 7 18.76 -13.25 3.98
CA SER A 7 18.59 -14.62 4.48
C SER A 7 17.27 -14.79 5.24
N ARG A 8 16.48 -15.81 4.87
CA ARG A 8 15.23 -16.21 5.55
C ARG A 8 15.43 -16.53 7.03
N TYR A 9 16.63 -16.99 7.41
CA TYR A 9 16.96 -17.32 8.79
C TYR A 9 17.01 -16.07 9.68
N VAL A 10 17.37 -14.91 9.12
CA VAL A 10 17.35 -13.65 9.88
C VAL A 10 15.93 -13.22 10.19
N VAL A 11 15.01 -13.37 9.22
CA VAL A 11 13.59 -13.06 9.43
C VAL A 11 12.97 -14.04 10.44
N ALA A 12 13.29 -15.33 10.34
CA ALA A 12 12.81 -16.34 11.28
C ALA A 12 13.35 -16.10 12.70
N ALA A 13 14.63 -15.76 12.85
CA ALA A 13 15.23 -15.45 14.15
C ALA A 13 14.65 -14.15 14.74
N ALA A 14 14.44 -13.11 13.93
CA ALA A 14 13.79 -11.87 14.37
C ALA A 14 12.34 -12.11 14.79
N GLY A 15 11.57 -12.90 14.02
CA GLY A 15 10.21 -13.30 14.39
C GLY A 15 10.17 -14.11 15.68
N GLY A 16 11.07 -15.08 15.84
CA GLY A 16 11.22 -15.85 17.09
C GLY A 16 11.57 -14.96 18.28
N ALA A 17 12.49 -14.01 18.10
CA ALA A 17 12.81 -13.02 19.12
C ALA A 17 11.58 -12.17 19.48
N LEU A 18 10.79 -11.70 18.51
CA LEU A 18 9.56 -10.95 18.76
C LEU A 18 8.51 -11.77 19.52
N LEU A 19 8.38 -13.07 19.25
CA LEU A 19 7.48 -13.95 19.99
C LEU A 19 7.91 -14.11 21.45
N ILE A 20 9.20 -14.35 21.68
CA ILE A 20 9.77 -14.44 23.02
C ILE A 20 9.55 -13.13 23.76
N LEU A 21 9.90 -12.00 23.12
CA LEU A 21 9.79 -10.66 23.67
C LEU A 21 8.34 -10.28 24.00
N GLY A 22 7.39 -10.67 23.15
CA GLY A 22 5.96 -10.45 23.36
C GLY A 22 5.36 -11.30 24.49
N ALA A 23 5.98 -12.44 24.84
CA ALA A 23 5.53 -13.29 25.93
C ALA A 23 5.94 -12.76 27.32
N PHE A 24 6.87 -11.80 27.41
CA PHE A 24 7.31 -11.21 28.68
C PHE A 24 6.50 -9.95 29.03
N PRO A 25 5.69 -9.97 30.10
CA PRO A 25 4.83 -8.84 30.48
C PRO A 25 5.63 -7.61 30.94
N VAL A 26 6.86 -7.81 31.42
CA VAL A 26 7.77 -6.74 31.86
C VAL A 26 8.05 -5.74 30.73
N LEU A 27 8.14 -6.21 29.49
CA LEU A 27 8.42 -5.35 28.34
C LEU A 27 7.19 -4.52 27.94
N GLY A 28 5.98 -5.07 28.12
CA GLY A 28 4.74 -4.31 27.98
C GLY A 28 4.65 -3.15 28.99
N ALA A 29 5.07 -3.39 30.24
CA ALA A 29 5.14 -2.34 31.25
C ALA A 29 6.12 -1.23 30.88
N VAL A 30 7.28 -1.57 30.32
CA VAL A 30 8.27 -0.59 29.84
C VAL A 30 7.73 0.22 28.66
N VAL A 31 7.08 -0.43 27.69
CA VAL A 31 6.46 0.26 26.54
C VAL A 31 5.34 1.21 26.98
N SER A 32 4.60 0.88 28.04
CA SER A 32 3.54 1.75 28.57
C SER A 32 4.05 3.07 29.17
N LEU A 33 5.34 3.14 29.53
CA LEU A 33 5.99 4.36 30.02
C LEU A 33 6.39 5.30 28.88
N VAL A 34 6.32 4.86 27.62
CA VAL A 34 6.71 5.67 26.46
C VAL A 34 5.69 6.79 26.23
N PRO A 35 6.10 8.07 26.22
CA PRO A 35 5.19 9.17 25.98
C PRO A 35 4.56 9.12 24.58
N MET A 36 3.28 9.48 24.50
CA MET A 36 2.54 9.60 23.22
C MET A 36 3.26 10.43 22.15
N PRO A 37 3.95 11.56 22.46
CA PRO A 37 4.70 12.32 21.46
C PRO A 37 5.81 11.53 20.75
N VAL A 38 6.46 10.59 21.44
CA VAL A 38 7.55 9.76 20.86
C VAL A 38 6.97 8.71 19.91
N LEU A 39 5.87 8.08 20.31
CA LEU A 39 5.16 7.11 19.48
C LEU A 39 4.61 7.78 18.21
N GLY A 40 4.11 9.02 18.33
CA GLY A 40 3.71 9.84 17.18
C GLY A 40 4.86 10.12 16.23
N GLY A 41 6.03 10.52 16.75
CA GLY A 41 7.23 10.76 15.94
C GLY A 41 7.71 9.50 15.22
N ALA A 42 7.77 8.36 15.91
CA ALA A 42 8.10 7.06 15.31
C ALA A 42 7.08 6.66 14.23
N GLY A 43 5.80 6.90 14.48
CA GLY A 43 4.71 6.67 13.53
C GLY A 43 4.85 7.50 12.25
N ILE A 44 5.15 8.80 12.36
CA ILE A 44 5.34 9.69 11.20
C ILE A 44 6.49 9.20 10.32
N VAL A 45 7.61 8.79 10.92
CA VAL A 45 8.76 8.27 10.17
C VAL A 45 8.39 6.96 9.46
N LEU A 46 7.71 6.04 10.15
CA LEU A 46 7.27 4.77 9.57
C LEU A 46 6.30 5.00 8.40
N PHE A 47 5.20 5.71 8.63
CA PHE A 47 4.20 5.94 7.59
C PHE A 47 4.73 6.81 6.44
N GLY A 48 5.59 7.79 6.73
CA GLY A 48 6.28 8.57 5.70
C GLY A 48 7.18 7.72 4.81
N SER A 49 7.97 6.81 5.40
CA SER A 49 8.81 5.89 4.63
C SER A 49 8.00 4.93 3.74
N ILE A 50 6.86 4.44 4.25
CA ILE A 50 5.95 3.57 3.51
C ILE A 50 5.31 4.35 2.34
N ALA A 51 4.86 5.58 2.58
CA ALA A 51 4.28 6.45 1.55
C ALA A 51 5.29 6.73 0.42
N VAL A 52 6.53 7.07 0.76
CA VAL A 52 7.61 7.30 -0.23
C VAL A 52 7.89 6.03 -1.03
N SER A 53 7.94 4.86 -0.39
CA SER A 53 8.09 3.58 -1.10
C SER A 53 6.94 3.33 -2.07
N GLY A 54 5.70 3.64 -1.68
CA GLY A 54 4.52 3.53 -2.55
C GLY A 54 4.60 4.44 -3.77
N ILE A 55 4.96 5.72 -3.58
CA ILE A 55 5.15 6.68 -4.69
C ILE A 55 6.24 6.20 -5.65
N ARG A 56 7.33 5.65 -5.12
CA ARG A 56 8.40 5.10 -5.95
C ARG A 56 7.92 3.91 -6.78
N THR A 57 7.23 2.94 -6.18
CA THR A 57 6.66 1.82 -6.92
C THR A 57 5.67 2.30 -7.99
N LEU A 58 4.88 3.34 -7.69
CA LEU A 58 3.98 3.96 -8.66
C LEU A 58 4.71 4.60 -9.84
N SER A 59 5.83 5.28 -9.56
CA SER A 59 6.67 5.89 -10.62
C SER A 59 7.30 4.85 -11.55
N GLU A 60 7.55 3.64 -11.04
CA GLU A 60 8.10 2.51 -11.81
C GLU A 60 7.01 1.77 -12.60
N ALA A 61 5.72 2.10 -12.43
CA ALA A 61 4.59 1.41 -13.06
C ALA A 61 4.29 1.83 -14.51
N GLY A 62 5.15 2.64 -15.15
CA GLY A 62 4.96 3.07 -16.54
C GLY A 62 3.78 4.03 -16.71
N LEU A 63 3.83 5.16 -15.99
CA LEU A 63 2.84 6.25 -16.04
C LEU A 63 2.86 7.03 -17.37
N ASP A 64 3.60 6.57 -18.39
CA ASP A 64 3.57 7.15 -19.74
C ASP A 64 2.34 6.70 -20.53
N ASP A 65 1.75 5.55 -20.16
CA ASP A 65 0.50 5.06 -20.75
C ASP A 65 -0.71 5.77 -20.12
N SER A 66 -1.60 6.30 -20.96
CA SER A 66 -2.85 6.93 -20.53
C SER A 66 -3.73 5.99 -19.70
N SER A 67 -3.70 4.69 -20.01
CA SER A 67 -4.44 3.65 -19.29
C SER A 67 -3.94 3.50 -17.85
N ASN A 68 -2.62 3.54 -17.66
CA ASN A 68 -2.00 3.46 -16.34
C ASN A 68 -2.26 4.71 -15.52
N ILE A 69 -2.18 5.89 -16.13
CA ILE A 69 -2.50 7.16 -15.44
C ILE A 69 -3.96 7.14 -14.94
N ILE A 70 -4.91 6.76 -15.80
CA ILE A 70 -6.34 6.73 -15.43
C ILE A 70 -6.57 5.70 -14.32
N LEU A 71 -6.00 4.50 -14.44
CA LEU A 71 -6.09 3.46 -13.41
C LEU A 71 -5.64 3.98 -12.05
N VAL A 72 -4.46 4.61 -12.01
CA VAL A 72 -3.87 5.15 -10.79
C VAL A 72 -4.71 6.29 -10.23
N ALA A 73 -5.16 7.23 -11.07
CA ALA A 73 -5.97 8.37 -10.64
C ALA A 73 -7.31 7.92 -10.04
N VAL A 74 -7.99 6.96 -10.66
CA VAL A 74 -9.27 6.44 -10.19
C VAL A 74 -9.10 5.61 -8.93
N ALA A 75 -8.04 4.78 -8.84
CA ALA A 75 -7.74 3.99 -7.64
C ALA A 75 -7.41 4.87 -6.43
N LEU A 76 -6.57 5.90 -6.61
CA LEU A 76 -6.26 6.87 -5.57
C LEU A 76 -7.49 7.68 -5.17
N GLY A 77 -8.28 8.14 -6.15
CA GLY A 77 -9.54 8.83 -5.90
C GLY A 77 -10.49 8.00 -5.06
N ALA A 78 -10.72 6.74 -5.45
CA ALA A 78 -11.56 5.80 -4.72
C ALA A 78 -11.05 5.51 -3.30
N GLY A 79 -9.72 5.41 -3.12
CA GLY A 79 -9.13 5.20 -1.80
C GLY A 79 -9.25 6.40 -0.86
N ILE A 80 -9.46 7.61 -1.38
CA ILE A 80 -9.68 8.82 -0.58
C ILE A 80 -11.15 8.96 -0.14
N ILE A 81 -12.10 8.34 -0.85
CA ILE A 81 -13.55 8.49 -0.59
C ILE A 81 -13.92 8.20 0.88
N PRO A 82 -13.48 7.11 1.54
CA PRO A 82 -13.88 6.84 2.92
C PRO A 82 -13.40 7.91 3.91
N LEU A 83 -12.30 8.60 3.58
CA LEU A 83 -11.76 9.70 4.37
C LEU A 83 -12.49 11.03 4.09
N ALA A 84 -12.81 11.32 2.84
CA ALA A 84 -13.46 12.56 2.44
C ALA A 84 -14.99 12.56 2.66
N ALA A 85 -15.62 11.39 2.54
CA ALA A 85 -17.07 11.20 2.65
C ALA A 85 -17.38 9.91 3.45
N PRO A 86 -17.29 9.96 4.79
CA PRO A 86 -17.46 8.77 5.64
C PRO A 86 -18.86 8.15 5.57
N THR A 87 -19.88 8.91 5.18
CA THR A 87 -21.26 8.44 5.00
C THR A 87 -21.56 7.92 3.60
N PHE A 88 -20.60 7.97 2.67
CA PHE A 88 -20.80 7.55 1.28
C PHE A 88 -21.26 6.09 1.15
N TYR A 89 -20.72 5.21 2.00
CA TYR A 89 -21.06 3.79 2.01
C TYR A 89 -22.19 3.43 2.97
N ALA A 90 -22.88 4.41 3.57
CA ALA A 90 -23.94 4.15 4.56
C ALA A 90 -25.12 3.34 4.00
N GLY A 91 -25.40 3.44 2.70
CA GLY A 91 -26.46 2.68 2.02
C GLY A 91 -26.04 1.28 1.52
N PHE A 92 -24.78 0.90 1.70
CA PHE A 92 -24.28 -0.41 1.28
C PHE A 92 -24.49 -1.49 2.36
N PRO A 93 -24.56 -2.77 1.98
CA PRO A 93 -24.67 -3.86 2.94
C PRO A 93 -23.44 -3.92 3.87
N ALA A 94 -23.63 -4.40 5.09
CA ALA A 94 -22.62 -4.38 6.16
C ALA A 94 -21.25 -4.96 5.73
N TRP A 95 -21.24 -6.05 4.95
CA TRP A 95 -20.01 -6.66 4.45
C TRP A 95 -19.23 -5.72 3.51
N ALA A 96 -19.93 -4.92 2.70
CA ALA A 96 -19.32 -3.96 1.78
C ALA A 96 -18.82 -2.74 2.54
N GLN A 97 -19.50 -2.32 3.61
CA GLN A 97 -19.04 -1.24 4.48
C GLN A 97 -17.74 -1.59 5.20
N THR A 98 -17.58 -2.83 5.66
CA THR A 98 -16.33 -3.24 6.32
C THR A 98 -15.13 -3.18 5.37
N VAL A 99 -15.32 -3.55 4.10
CA VAL A 99 -14.23 -3.59 3.10
C VAL A 99 -14.01 -2.21 2.47
N LEU A 100 -15.07 -1.58 1.96
CA LEU A 100 -15.00 -0.29 1.27
C LEU A 100 -14.86 0.91 2.22
N GLY A 101 -15.17 0.73 3.51
CA GLY A 101 -14.94 1.75 4.53
C GLY A 101 -13.45 1.98 4.83
N SER A 102 -12.57 1.08 4.41
CA SER A 102 -11.13 1.28 4.45
C SER A 102 -10.64 1.85 3.13
N GLY A 103 -10.07 3.06 3.15
CA GLY A 103 -9.51 3.71 1.96
C GLY A 103 -8.43 2.88 1.24
N ILE A 104 -7.60 2.18 2.01
CA ILE A 104 -6.56 1.29 1.46
C ILE A 104 -7.21 0.14 0.68
N SER A 105 -8.23 -0.48 1.26
CA SER A 105 -8.92 -1.62 0.66
C SER A 105 -9.75 -1.21 -0.55
N ALA A 106 -10.49 -0.10 -0.47
CA ALA A 106 -11.27 0.44 -1.57
C ALA A 106 -10.38 0.81 -2.76
N GLY A 107 -9.27 1.54 -2.53
CA GLY A 107 -8.33 1.91 -3.57
C GLY A 107 -7.64 0.69 -4.21
N ALA A 108 -7.23 -0.30 -3.40
CA ALA A 108 -6.62 -1.53 -3.90
C ALA A 108 -7.59 -2.36 -4.74
N LEU A 109 -8.86 -2.48 -4.32
CA LEU A 109 -9.87 -3.21 -5.07
C LEU A 109 -10.10 -2.56 -6.44
N VAL A 110 -10.25 -1.23 -6.47
CA VAL A 110 -10.42 -0.47 -7.70
C VAL A 110 -9.20 -0.61 -8.60
N ALA A 111 -7.98 -0.50 -8.06
CA ALA A 111 -6.75 -0.69 -8.82
C ALA A 111 -6.68 -2.08 -9.48
N VAL A 112 -7.01 -3.15 -8.73
CA VAL A 112 -6.99 -4.52 -9.25
C VAL A 112 -8.05 -4.71 -10.34
N VAL A 113 -9.27 -4.22 -10.13
CA VAL A 113 -10.35 -4.32 -11.10
C VAL A 113 -10.01 -3.58 -12.40
N LEU A 114 -9.52 -2.35 -12.31
CA LEU A 114 -9.12 -1.57 -13.48
C LEU A 114 -7.88 -2.17 -14.17
N ASN A 115 -6.94 -2.71 -13.41
CA ASN A 115 -5.78 -3.41 -13.98
C ASN A 115 -6.21 -4.61 -14.83
N LEU A 116 -7.14 -5.41 -14.31
CA LEU A 116 -7.72 -6.53 -15.06
C LEU A 116 -8.51 -6.05 -16.28
N PHE A 117 -9.28 -4.98 -16.14
CA PHE A 117 -10.05 -4.45 -17.25
C PHE A 117 -9.16 -3.94 -18.39
N PHE A 118 -8.18 -3.08 -18.10
CA PHE A 118 -7.32 -2.50 -19.12
C PHE A 118 -6.26 -3.45 -19.67
N HIS A 119 -5.65 -4.30 -18.83
CA HIS A 119 -4.55 -5.17 -19.27
C HIS A 119 -4.95 -6.61 -19.59
N HIS A 120 -6.11 -7.09 -19.14
CA HIS A 120 -6.58 -8.45 -19.44
C HIS A 120 -7.73 -8.50 -20.47
N LEU A 121 -8.57 -7.45 -20.56
CA LEU A 121 -9.63 -7.36 -21.58
C LEU A 121 -9.32 -6.33 -22.68
N GLY A 122 -8.49 -5.32 -22.39
CA GLY A 122 -8.09 -4.27 -23.32
C GLY A 122 -6.90 -4.68 -24.20
N THR A 123 -7.09 -4.56 -25.51
CA THR A 123 -6.13 -4.85 -26.59
C THR A 123 -4.71 -4.35 -26.32
N HIS A 124 -3.73 -5.22 -26.56
CA HIS A 124 -2.32 -4.89 -26.76
C HIS A 124 -2.15 -3.82 -27.87
N SER A 125 -2.18 -2.54 -27.50
CA SER A 125 -1.65 -1.49 -28.37
C SER A 125 -0.20 -1.24 -28.00
N ARG A 126 0.68 -2.16 -28.40
CA ARG A 126 2.10 -1.84 -28.57
C ARG A 126 2.19 -0.96 -29.81
N PRO A 127 2.56 0.33 -29.73
CA PRO A 127 3.12 0.97 -30.90
C PRO A 127 4.45 0.28 -31.14
N ALA A 128 4.51 -0.50 -32.23
CA ALA A 128 5.74 -1.03 -32.75
C ALA A 128 6.74 0.14 -32.82
N VAL A 129 7.81 0.05 -32.05
CA VAL A 129 8.98 0.90 -32.19
C VAL A 129 9.41 0.75 -33.65
N ALA A 130 9.10 1.78 -34.44
CA ALA A 130 9.57 1.90 -35.80
C ALA A 130 11.09 1.86 -35.74
N LEU A 131 11.63 0.76 -36.28
CA LEU A 131 13.03 0.58 -36.57
C LEU A 131 13.52 1.78 -37.37
N LYS A 132 14.15 2.75 -36.72
CA LYS A 132 14.96 3.74 -37.43
C LYS A 132 16.29 3.07 -37.77
N SER A 133 16.24 2.30 -38.85
CA SER A 133 17.37 2.05 -39.74
C SER A 133 17.82 3.39 -40.32
N SER A 134 19.00 3.88 -39.94
CA SER A 134 20.01 4.57 -40.78
C SER A 134 21.11 5.13 -39.88
#